data_AF-G4VST4-F1
#
_entry.id   AF-G4VST4-F1
#
_cell.length_a   1.000
_cell.length_b   1.000
_cell.length_c   1.000
_cell.angle_alpha   90.00
_cell.angle_beta   90.00
_cell.angle_gamma   90.00
#
_symmetry.space_group_name_H-M   'P 1'
#
loop_
_entity.id
_entity.type
_entity.pdbx_description
1 polymer ?
#
loop_
_entity_poly.entity_id
_entity_poly.type
_entity_poly.pdbx_seq_one_letter_code
_entity_poly.pdbx_strand_id
1 'polypeptide(L)'
;MFAYSRINVLRSIPLIRSYVGSCYSRLFTTKSDAKESSENCVVSDFPLLREAVNAQNFDLVSKIVVEHDPFEVKRIRIPSENSELSPNLIPSQSHRRMVGCICEPEADSINWLELEKGNPVQCYCGHWFQLVNYEDYFNMTNQ
;
A
#
# COMPACT_ATOMS: atom_id res chain seq x y z
N MET A 1 -18.02 5.43 -4.34
CA MET A 1 -17.14 5.08 -5.47
C MET A 1 -15.87 4.43 -4.93
N PHE A 2 -15.28 3.43 -5.60
CA PHE A 2 -14.10 2.72 -5.11
C PHE A 2 -12.88 2.98 -5.98
N ALA A 3 -11.69 3.07 -5.38
CA ALA A 3 -10.42 3.11 -6.09
C ALA A 3 -9.73 1.73 -6.04
N TYR A 4 -9.35 1.16 -7.19
CA TYR A 4 -8.59 -0.09 -7.27
C TYR A 4 -7.10 0.19 -7.43
N SER A 5 -6.30 -0.29 -6.48
CA SER A 5 -4.88 -0.56 -6.70
C SER A 5 -4.75 -1.97 -7.29
N ARG A 6 -4.09 -2.11 -8.43
CA ARG A 6 -3.84 -3.44 -9.01
C ARG A 6 -2.82 -4.19 -8.16
N ILE A 7 -3.29 -5.15 -7.38
CA ILE A 7 -2.48 -6.31 -6.97
C ILE A 7 -3.06 -7.53 -7.69
N ASN A 8 -2.17 -8.20 -8.42
CA ASN A 8 -2.44 -9.42 -9.18
C ASN A 8 -3.04 -10.49 -8.26
N VAL A 9 -4.31 -10.83 -8.49
CA VAL A 9 -4.91 -12.05 -7.97
C VAL A 9 -5.12 -13.00 -9.16
N LEU A 10 -4.80 -14.28 -8.93
CA LEU A 10 -5.13 -15.45 -9.74
C LEU A 10 -4.12 -15.85 -10.84
N ARG A 11 -3.06 -16.55 -10.40
CA ARG A 11 -2.74 -17.85 -11.01
C ARG A 11 -2.90 -18.97 -9.99
N SER A 12 -3.96 -19.75 -10.23
CA SER A 12 -4.08 -21.18 -9.96
C SER A 12 -3.85 -21.71 -8.55
N ILE A 13 -4.96 -22.06 -7.90
CA ILE A 13 -5.05 -23.19 -6.97
C ILE A 13 -4.49 -24.43 -7.69
N PRO A 14 -3.37 -24.99 -7.23
CA PRO A 14 -3.44 -26.27 -6.54
C PRO A 14 -2.53 -26.30 -5.30
N LEU A 15 -2.73 -27.31 -4.43
CA LEU A 15 -1.82 -27.75 -3.36
C LEU A 15 -2.06 -27.17 -1.95
N ILE A 16 -3.12 -27.67 -1.30
CA ILE A 16 -3.27 -27.74 0.17
C ILE A 16 -2.32 -28.83 0.75
N ARG A 17 -1.06 -28.89 0.33
CA ARG A 17 -0.14 -29.95 0.78
C ARG A 17 1.31 -29.48 0.73
N SER A 18 1.74 -28.75 1.76
CA SER A 18 3.13 -28.54 2.24
C SER A 18 3.32 -27.13 2.84
N TYR A 19 2.67 -26.83 3.97
CA TYR A 19 3.04 -25.66 4.77
C TYR A 19 4.22 -25.99 5.68
N VAL A 20 5.40 -26.14 5.08
CA VAL A 20 6.70 -26.10 5.75
C VAL A 20 7.65 -25.36 4.80
N GLY A 21 8.02 -24.13 5.17
CA GLY A 21 9.16 -23.36 4.65
C GLY A 21 9.39 -23.34 3.13
N SER A 22 8.93 -22.30 2.44
CA SER A 22 9.46 -21.92 1.13
C SER A 22 10.00 -20.50 1.18
N CYS A 23 11.29 -20.40 1.49
CA CYS A 23 12.09 -19.20 1.33
C CYS A 23 12.31 -19.01 -0.18
N TYR A 24 11.61 -18.06 -0.81
CA TYR A 24 11.90 -17.62 -2.18
C TYR A 24 13.08 -16.65 -2.17
N SER A 25 14.24 -17.13 -1.77
CA SER A 25 15.52 -16.46 -1.97
C SER A 25 16.63 -17.51 -1.88
N ARG A 26 17.24 -17.80 -3.03
CA ARG A 26 18.48 -18.58 -3.20
C ARG A 26 18.43 -20.04 -2.70
N LEU A 27 18.11 -20.94 -3.63
CA LEU A 27 18.79 -22.24 -3.65
C LEU A 27 20.29 -21.98 -3.81
N PHE A 28 21.14 -22.77 -3.15
CA PHE A 28 22.61 -22.66 -3.10
C PHE A 28 23.19 -21.67 -2.07
N THR A 29 23.11 -22.00 -0.77
CA THR A 29 24.17 -21.61 0.17
C THR A 29 24.63 -22.85 0.92
N THR A 30 25.95 -23.03 1.01
CA THR A 30 26.60 -24.17 1.65
C THR A 30 26.90 -23.83 3.11
N LYS A 31 26.98 -24.85 3.98
CA LYS A 31 27.21 -24.73 5.43
C LYS A 31 28.48 -23.95 5.85
N SER A 32 29.28 -23.47 4.91
CA SER A 32 30.48 -22.64 5.13
C SER A 32 30.17 -21.19 5.48
N ASP A 33 28.97 -20.68 5.20
CA ASP A 33 28.66 -19.25 5.33
C ASP A 33 28.10 -18.89 6.73
N ALA A 34 28.22 -19.80 7.70
CA ALA A 34 27.69 -19.69 9.05
C ALA A 34 28.48 -18.76 10.00
N LYS A 35 29.26 -17.82 9.45
CA LYS A 35 29.94 -16.79 10.24
C LYS A 35 29.66 -15.45 9.60
N GLU A 36 28.96 -14.61 10.39
CA GLU A 36 28.82 -13.16 10.26
C GLU A 36 27.44 -12.65 9.85
N SER A 37 26.76 -12.12 10.87
CA SER A 37 25.59 -11.24 10.87
C SER A 37 24.20 -11.87 10.67
N SER A 38 23.32 -11.57 11.61
CA SER A 38 21.89 -11.85 11.61
C SER A 38 21.22 -11.29 10.34
N GLU A 39 21.06 -12.12 9.32
CA GLU A 39 20.21 -11.82 8.16
C GLU A 39 18.74 -11.81 8.61
N ASN A 40 18.26 -10.61 8.96
CA ASN A 40 16.86 -10.31 9.21
C ASN A 40 16.01 -10.77 8.02
N CYS A 41 14.90 -11.45 8.29
CA CYS A 41 13.76 -11.41 7.36
C CYS A 41 13.29 -9.96 7.28
N VAL A 42 13.82 -9.19 6.33
CA VAL A 42 13.36 -7.82 6.07
C VAL A 42 12.03 -7.92 5.35
N VAL A 43 10.95 -8.11 6.12
CA VAL A 43 9.66 -7.56 5.73
C VAL A 43 9.94 -6.07 5.64
N SER A 44 10.03 -5.56 4.41
CA SER A 44 10.36 -4.17 4.04
C SER A 44 10.09 -3.26 5.23
N ASP A 45 11.16 -2.82 5.92
CA ASP A 45 11.05 -2.05 7.15
C ASP A 45 10.05 -0.93 6.89
N PHE A 46 8.88 -0.97 7.52
CA PHE A 46 7.91 0.09 7.45
C PHE A 46 8.39 1.13 8.48
N PRO A 47 9.20 2.13 8.08
CA PRO A 47 10.07 2.85 9.01
C PRO A 47 9.24 3.60 10.05
N LEU A 48 8.09 4.12 9.63
CA LEU A 48 7.08 4.74 10.49
C LEU A 48 6.63 3.88 11.66
N LEU A 49 6.40 2.57 11.47
CA LEU A 49 6.00 1.70 12.58
C LEU A 49 7.17 1.48 13.53
N ARG A 50 8.39 1.30 12.99
CA ARG A 50 9.60 1.17 13.81
C ARG A 50 9.83 2.43 14.64
N GLU A 51 9.70 3.61 14.04
CA GLU A 51 9.82 4.90 14.70
C GLU A 51 8.74 5.11 15.77
N ALA A 52 7.48 4.79 15.47
CA ALA A 52 6.37 4.89 16.42
C ALA A 52 6.57 3.99 17.64
N VAL A 53 7.04 2.75 17.42
CA VAL A 53 7.37 1.80 18.50
C VAL A 53 8.54 2.32 19.34
N ASN A 54 9.60 2.83 18.70
CA ASN A 54 10.76 3.39 19.41
C ASN A 54 10.41 4.64 20.23
N ALA A 55 9.51 5.48 19.70
CA ALA A 55 9.00 6.67 20.39
C ALA A 55 7.93 6.35 21.46
N GLN A 56 7.54 5.09 21.63
CA GLN A 56 6.44 4.66 22.50
C GLN A 56 5.12 5.39 22.22
N ASN A 57 4.88 5.76 20.96
CA ASN A 57 3.66 6.43 20.53
C ASN A 57 2.58 5.38 20.21
N PHE A 58 1.91 4.88 21.24
CA PHE A 58 0.91 3.81 21.12
C PHE A 58 -0.31 4.22 20.28
N ASP A 59 -0.68 5.50 20.29
CA ASP A 59 -1.78 6.01 19.47
C ASP A 59 -1.47 5.85 17.98
N LEU A 60 -0.26 6.26 17.57
CA LEU A 60 0.21 6.11 16.19
C LEU A 60 0.36 4.63 15.79
N VAL A 61 0.89 3.79 16.69
CA VAL A 61 1.00 2.34 16.43
C VAL A 61 -0.38 1.73 16.21
N SER A 62 -1.36 2.05 17.06
CA SER A 62 -2.72 1.52 16.94
C SER A 62 -3.36 1.91 15.60
N LYS A 63 -3.17 3.17 15.20
CA LYS A 63 -3.68 3.70 13.92
C LYS A 63 -3.03 3.01 12.74
N ILE A 64 -1.69 2.90 12.73
CA ILE A 64 -0.95 2.20 11.67
C ILE A 64 -1.47 0.76 11.55
N VAL A 65 -1.58 0.03 12.66
CA VAL A 65 -2.03 -1.38 12.62
C VAL A 65 -3.46 -1.53 12.08
N VAL A 66 -4.35 -0.58 12.39
CA VAL A 66 -5.76 -0.63 11.96
C VAL A 66 -5.93 -0.20 10.49
N GLU A 67 -5.25 0.88 10.10
CA GLU A 67 -5.40 1.49 8.77
C GLU A 67 -4.52 0.83 7.73
N HIS A 68 -3.27 0.50 8.07
CA HIS A 68 -2.31 -0.03 7.12
C HIS A 68 -2.76 -1.40 6.63
N ASP A 69 -2.97 -1.50 5.32
CA ASP A 69 -3.31 -2.73 4.63
C ASP A 69 -2.15 -3.11 3.70
N PRO A 70 -1.19 -3.93 4.17
CA PRO A 70 0.03 -4.24 3.41
C PRO A 70 -0.23 -4.95 2.09
N PHE A 71 -1.41 -5.57 1.94
CA PHE A 71 -1.83 -6.25 0.73
C PHE A 71 -2.99 -5.54 0.01
N GLU A 72 -3.38 -4.35 0.49
CA GLU A 72 -4.38 -3.47 -0.13
C GLU A 72 -5.67 -4.19 -0.53
N VAL A 73 -6.09 -5.13 0.31
CA VAL A 73 -7.29 -5.97 0.12
C VAL A 73 -8.56 -5.14 0.33
N LYS A 74 -8.50 -4.14 1.22
CA LYS A 74 -9.60 -3.23 1.53
C LYS A 74 -9.85 -2.31 0.33
N ARG A 75 -11.11 -2.26 -0.12
CA ARG A 75 -11.55 -1.28 -1.11
C ARG A 75 -11.67 0.10 -0.45
N ILE A 76 -10.94 1.07 -0.97
CA ILE A 76 -10.98 2.46 -0.51
C ILE A 76 -12.25 3.12 -1.06
N ARG A 77 -13.05 3.74 -0.19
CA ARG A 77 -14.21 4.54 -0.59
C ARG A 77 -13.76 5.99 -0.83
N ILE A 78 -14.12 6.51 -1.99
CA ILE A 78 -13.92 7.91 -2.37
C ILE A 78 -15.06 8.73 -1.75
N PRO A 79 -14.77 9.78 -0.96
CA PRO A 79 -15.76 10.76 -0.50
C PRO A 79 -16.45 11.45 -1.69
N SER A 80 -17.73 11.81 -1.51
CA SER A 80 -18.51 12.45 -2.58
C SER A 80 -17.92 13.79 -3.02
N GLU A 81 -17.43 14.56 -2.06
CA GLU A 81 -16.82 15.86 -2.29
C GLU A 81 -15.31 15.75 -2.13
N ASN A 82 -14.58 16.04 -3.20
CA ASN A 82 -13.14 16.29 -3.18
C ASN A 82 -12.81 17.34 -4.24
N SER A 83 -11.75 18.09 -4.00
CA SER A 83 -11.33 19.21 -4.86
C SER A 83 -9.83 19.14 -5.11
N GLU A 84 -9.30 19.97 -6.00
CA GLU A 84 -7.86 20.09 -6.20
C GLU A 84 -7.12 20.48 -4.90
N LEU A 85 -7.78 21.26 -4.03
CA LEU A 85 -7.27 21.67 -2.72
C LEU A 85 -7.38 20.56 -1.66
N SER A 86 -8.29 19.60 -1.88
CA SER A 86 -8.58 18.49 -0.96
C SER A 86 -8.70 17.17 -1.73
N PRO A 87 -7.60 16.69 -2.35
CA PRO A 87 -7.61 15.49 -3.16
C PRO A 87 -7.68 14.21 -2.31
N ASN A 88 -8.06 13.10 -2.93
CA ASN A 88 -7.95 11.78 -2.34
C ASN A 88 -6.49 11.37 -2.24
N LEU A 89 -5.98 11.26 -1.03
CA LEU A 89 -4.59 10.87 -0.78
C LEU A 89 -4.43 9.37 -0.97
N ILE A 90 -3.48 8.99 -1.82
CA ILE A 90 -3.12 7.60 -2.09
C ILE A 90 -1.69 7.38 -1.57
N PRO A 91 -1.48 6.56 -0.52
CA PRO A 91 -0.14 6.30 -0.03
C PRO A 91 0.62 5.34 -0.94
N SER A 92 1.90 5.60 -1.21
CA SER A 92 2.79 4.65 -1.90
C SER A 92 4.27 4.92 -1.61
N GLN A 93 5.06 3.85 -1.48
CA GLN A 93 6.51 3.94 -1.44
C GLN A 93 7.09 4.31 -2.82
N SER A 94 6.49 3.80 -3.90
CA SER A 94 6.92 4.05 -5.28
C SER A 94 6.65 5.49 -5.72
N HIS A 95 7.48 6.02 -6.63
CA HIS A 95 7.30 7.37 -7.17
C HIS A 95 6.05 7.50 -8.07
N ARG A 96 5.58 6.38 -8.64
CA ARG A 96 4.41 6.31 -9.53
C ARG A 96 3.51 5.16 -9.09
N ARG A 97 2.20 5.28 -9.31
CA ARG A 97 1.22 4.26 -8.97
C ARG A 97 -0.01 4.31 -9.88
N MET A 98 -0.45 3.15 -10.33
CA MET A 98 -1.71 3.01 -11.06
C MET A 98 -2.90 2.99 -10.10
N VAL A 99 -3.91 3.82 -10.38
CA VAL A 99 -5.16 3.91 -9.62
C VAL A 99 -6.33 3.74 -10.59
N GLY A 100 -7.26 2.85 -10.28
CA GLY A 100 -8.50 2.68 -11.05
C GLY A 100 -9.66 3.33 -10.33
N CYS A 101 -10.27 4.38 -10.91
CA CYS A 101 -11.47 5.01 -10.36
C CYS A 101 -12.73 4.37 -10.97
N ILE A 102 -13.64 3.90 -10.12
CA ILE A 102 -15.02 3.59 -10.50
C ILE A 102 -15.87 4.84 -10.27
N CYS A 103 -16.26 5.51 -11.35
CA CYS A 103 -16.90 6.84 -11.27
C CYS A 103 -18.38 6.82 -10.97
N GLU A 104 -19.05 5.71 -11.19
CA GLU A 104 -20.46 5.52 -10.85
C GLU A 104 -20.60 4.14 -10.21
N PRO A 105 -21.49 3.95 -9.21
CA PRO A 105 -21.63 2.66 -8.53
C PRO A 105 -21.91 1.47 -9.46
N GLU A 106 -22.54 1.75 -10.61
CA GLU A 106 -22.99 0.79 -11.62
C GLU A 106 -22.12 0.81 -12.88
N ALA A 107 -20.98 1.53 -12.88
CA ALA A 107 -20.12 1.62 -14.04
C ALA A 107 -19.47 0.26 -14.37
N ASP A 108 -19.63 -0.18 -15.62
CA ASP A 108 -18.97 -1.38 -16.16
C ASP A 108 -17.49 -1.15 -16.53
N SER A 109 -17.04 0.11 -16.49
CA SER A 109 -15.68 0.51 -16.85
C SER A 109 -14.93 1.14 -15.69
N ILE A 110 -13.63 0.87 -15.64
CA ILE A 110 -12.71 1.43 -14.65
C ILE A 110 -11.81 2.43 -15.38
N ASN A 111 -11.73 3.64 -14.87
CA ASN A 111 -10.82 4.65 -15.43
C ASN A 111 -9.48 4.59 -14.71
N TRP A 112 -8.47 4.20 -15.47
CA TRP A 112 -7.11 4.06 -14.97
C TRP A 112 -6.38 5.39 -15.07
N LEU A 113 -5.77 5.79 -13.97
CA LEU A 113 -4.93 6.97 -13.82
C LEU A 113 -3.55 6.49 -13.40
N GLU A 114 -2.51 7.02 -14.03
CA GLU A 114 -1.16 6.90 -13.49
C GLU A 114 -0.89 8.15 -12.65
N LEU A 115 -0.70 7.96 -11.34
CA LEU A 115 -0.35 9.04 -10.43
C LEU A 115 1.16 9.06 -10.26
N GLU A 116 1.74 10.26 -10.25
CA GLU A 116 3.12 10.53 -9.86
C GLU A 116 3.12 11.33 -8.55
N LYS A 117 4.14 11.17 -7.71
CA LYS A 117 4.25 11.97 -6.47
C LYS A 117 4.36 13.46 -6.82
N GLY A 118 3.55 14.29 -6.17
CA GLY A 118 3.52 15.74 -6.40
C GLY A 118 2.10 16.26 -6.58
N ASN A 119 1.81 16.80 -7.77
CA ASN A 119 0.55 17.48 -8.05
C ASN A 119 -0.64 16.49 -8.10
N PRO A 120 -1.83 16.90 -7.63
CA PRO A 120 -3.03 16.09 -7.75
C PRO A 120 -3.46 15.95 -9.22
N VAL A 121 -4.03 14.80 -9.55
CA VAL A 121 -4.55 14.47 -10.89
C VAL A 121 -6.06 14.27 -10.80
N GLN A 122 -6.77 14.85 -11.75
CA GLN A 122 -8.22 14.72 -11.85
C GLN A 122 -8.62 13.50 -12.70
N CYS A 123 -9.60 12.74 -12.21
CA CYS A 123 -10.33 11.77 -13.01
C CYS A 123 -11.41 12.47 -13.85
N TYR A 124 -11.83 11.86 -14.96
CA TYR A 124 -12.88 12.42 -15.82
C TYR A 124 -14.21 12.71 -15.09
N CYS A 125 -14.51 12.01 -13.99
CA CYS A 125 -15.71 12.24 -13.19
C CYS A 125 -15.63 13.49 -12.30
N GLY A 126 -14.48 14.16 -12.27
CA GLY A 126 -14.23 15.33 -11.46
C GLY A 126 -13.46 15.04 -10.17
N HIS A 127 -13.31 13.77 -9.78
CA HIS A 127 -12.59 13.44 -8.55
C HIS A 127 -11.07 13.62 -8.65
N TRP A 128 -10.48 14.18 -7.60
CA TRP A 128 -9.05 14.47 -7.52
C TRP A 128 -8.30 13.43 -6.70
N PHE A 129 -7.11 13.03 -7.14
CA PHE A 129 -6.25 12.05 -6.47
C PHE A 129 -4.82 12.58 -6.38
N GLN A 130 -4.15 12.33 -5.25
CA GLN A 130 -2.76 12.73 -5.06
C GLN A 130 -1.94 11.56 -4.50
N LEU A 131 -0.81 11.26 -5.14
CA LEU A 131 0.10 10.24 -4.66
C LEU A 131 1.05 10.84 -3.61
N VAL A 132 1.06 10.24 -2.42
CA VAL A 132 1.85 10.71 -1.27
C VAL A 132 2.68 9.59 -0.67
N ASN A 133 3.70 9.94 0.11
CA ASN A 133 4.41 8.95 0.92
C ASN A 133 3.52 8.47 2.08
N TYR A 134 3.88 7.32 2.68
CA TYR A 134 3.15 6.84 3.84
C TYR A 134 3.28 7.82 5.01
N GLU A 135 4.45 8.44 5.17
CA GLU A 135 4.74 9.40 6.25
C GLU A 135 3.76 10.57 6.19
N ASP A 136 3.63 11.16 4.99
CA ASP A 136 2.74 12.28 4.73
C ASP A 136 1.27 11.89 4.92
N TYR A 137 0.88 10.70 4.46
CA TYR A 137 -0.48 10.18 4.62
C TYR A 137 -0.90 10.07 6.09
N PHE A 138 -0.06 9.49 6.95
CA PHE A 138 -0.40 9.38 8.38
C PHE A 138 -0.39 10.74 9.07
N ASN A 139 0.52 11.65 8.71
CA ASN A 139 0.56 13.00 9.27
C ASN A 139 -0.71 13.81 8.94
N MET A 140 -1.21 13.71 7.71
CA MET A 140 -2.41 14.45 7.28
C MET A 140 -3.72 13.87 7.81
N THR A 141 -3.78 12.56 8.01
CA THR A 141 -4.97 11.91 8.59
C THR A 141 -5.02 12.02 10.12
N ASN A 142 -3.94 12.48 10.77
CA ASN A 142 -3.81 12.62 12.24
C ASN A 142 -4.26 14.00 12.77
N GLN A 143 -4.77 14.88 11.91
CA GLN A 143 -5.37 16.17 12.29
C GLN A 143 -6.89 16.08 12.28
#